data_AF-A0A9D8CB07-F1
#
_entry.id   AF-A0A9D8CB07-F1
#
_cell.length_a   1.000
_cell.length_b   1.000
_cell.length_c   1.000
_cell.angle_alpha   90.00
_cell.angle_beta   90.00
_cell.angle_gamma   90.00
#
_symmetry.space_group_name_H-M   'P 1'
#
loop_
_entity.id
_entity.type
_entity.pdbx_description
1 polymer ?
#
loop_
_entity_poly.entity_id
_entity_poly.type
_entity_poly.pdbx_seq_one_letter_code
_entity_poly.pdbx_strand_id
1 'polypeptide(L)'
;MRSSVKPSHATNDNLKDDLIRRAREVWQPRLGRDLSREDARQIAENMTGFFSVLAEWSRAELPSQANDIGTHDASGNGEARHDR
;
A
#
# COMPACT_ATOMS: atom_id res chain seq x y z
N MET A 1 -14.99 16.52 7.53
CA MET A 1 -13.76 17.01 6.88
C MET A 1 -12.56 16.38 7.57
N ARG A 2 -11.89 15.38 6.96
CA ARG A 2 -10.63 14.86 7.54
C ARG A 2 -9.50 15.72 6.99
N SER A 3 -9.02 16.65 7.82
CA SER A 3 -7.87 17.49 7.50
C SER A 3 -6.65 16.58 7.27
N SER A 4 -6.09 16.62 6.07
CA SER A 4 -4.86 15.91 5.72
C SER A 4 -3.68 16.68 6.33
N VAL A 5 -3.30 16.32 7.56
CA VAL A 5 -2.09 16.84 8.19
C VAL A 5 -0.91 16.23 7.45
N LYS A 6 -0.35 16.99 6.50
CA LYS A 6 0.91 16.64 5.86
C LYS A 6 2.00 16.70 6.93
N PRO A 7 2.72 15.61 7.21
CA PRO A 7 3.83 15.66 8.16
C PRO A 7 4.86 16.68 7.66
N SER A 8 5.33 17.53 8.57
CA SER A 8 6.34 18.53 8.26
C SER A 8 7.67 17.85 7.93
N HIS A 9 8.59 18.59 7.32
CA HIS A 9 9.91 18.07 6.94
C HIS A 9 10.64 17.47 8.15
N ALA A 10 10.60 18.15 9.30
CA ALA A 10 11.19 17.68 10.55
C ALA A 10 10.58 16.36 11.05
N THR A 11 9.26 16.16 10.92
CA THR A 11 8.63 14.88 11.30
C THR A 11 9.11 13.73 10.41
N ASN A 12 9.29 13.96 9.11
CA ASN A 12 9.80 12.95 8.19
C ASN A 12 11.26 12.61 8.46
N ASP A 13 12.10 13.59 8.79
CA ASP A 13 13.51 13.36 9.09
C ASP A 13 13.68 12.55 10.38
N ASN A 14 12.90 12.86 11.41
CA ASN A 14 12.87 12.09 12.65
C ASN A 14 12.45 10.62 12.41
N LEU A 15 11.44 10.40 11.56
CA LEU A 15 11.00 9.05 11.19
C LEU A 15 12.11 8.26 10.48
N LYS A 16 12.85 8.93 9.58
CA LYS A 16 14.00 8.31 8.90
C LYS A 16 15.10 7.95 9.88
N ASP A 17 15.43 8.84 10.81
CA ASP A 17 16.45 8.58 11.83
C ASP A 17 16.07 7.41 12.74
N ASP A 18 14.80 7.30 13.12
CA ASP A 18 14.30 6.15 13.86
C ASP A 18 14.40 4.84 13.07
N LEU A 19 14.12 4.87 11.76
CA LEU A 19 14.26 3.69 10.90
C LEU A 19 15.72 3.24 10.80
N ILE A 20 16.65 4.20 10.65
CA ILE A 20 18.10 3.94 10.57
C ILE A 20 18.59 3.34 11.88
N ARG A 21 18.21 3.93 13.03
CA ARG A 21 18.55 3.40 14.35
C ARG A 21 18.02 1.98 14.52
N ARG A 22 16.76 1.74 14.13
CA ARG A 22 16.14 0.42 14.26
C ARG A 22 16.80 -0.61 13.35
N ALA A 23 17.17 -0.23 12.13
CA ALA A 23 17.94 -1.10 11.25
C ALA A 23 19.26 -1.50 11.92
N ARG A 24 19.99 -0.57 12.53
CA ARG A 24 21.23 -0.91 13.23
C ARG A 24 20.99 -1.90 14.38
N GLU A 25 19.98 -1.67 15.22
CA GLU A 25 19.65 -2.57 16.34
C GLU A 25 19.33 -3.99 15.90
N VAL A 26 18.61 -4.15 14.78
CA VAL A 26 18.18 -5.47 14.28
C VAL A 26 19.33 -6.22 13.60
N TRP A 27 20.17 -5.50 12.86
CA TRP A 27 21.15 -6.11 11.95
C TRP A 27 22.56 -6.21 12.56
N GLN A 28 22.96 -5.29 13.44
CA GLN A 28 24.26 -5.33 14.13
C GLN A 28 24.57 -6.70 14.79
N PRO A 29 23.68 -7.33 15.58
CA PRO A 29 24.00 -8.63 16.20
C PRO A 29 24.04 -9.80 15.20
N ARG A 30 23.53 -9.61 13.99
CA ARG A 30 23.46 -10.66 12.93
C ARG A 30 24.64 -10.58 11.97
N LEU A 31 25.29 -9.43 11.92
CA LEU A 31 26.44 -9.18 11.10
C LEU A 31 27.68 -9.34 11.98
N GLY A 32 28.62 -10.20 11.58
CA GLY A 32 29.92 -10.35 12.25
C GLY A 32 30.86 -9.15 12.07
N ARG A 33 30.31 -7.97 11.78
CA ARG A 33 31.03 -6.71 11.53
C ARG A 33 30.22 -5.54 12.10
N ASP A 34 30.93 -4.47 12.44
CA ASP A 34 30.28 -3.22 12.81
C ASP A 34 29.51 -2.61 11.65
N LEU A 35 28.29 -2.15 11.96
CA LEU A 35 27.36 -1.61 10.99
C LEU A 35 27.37 -0.08 11.12
N SER A 36 27.87 0.59 10.09
CA SER A 36 27.91 2.05 10.09
C SER A 36 26.50 2.65 10.01
N ARG A 37 26.35 3.93 10.37
CA ARG A 37 25.07 4.64 10.19
C ARG A 37 24.62 4.64 8.72
N GLU A 38 25.58 4.72 7.81
CA GLU A 38 25.34 4.72 6.37
C GLU A 38 24.89 3.34 5.86
N ASP A 39 25.50 2.26 6.33
CA ASP A 39 25.03 0.90 6.04
C ASP A 39 23.61 0.69 6.57
N ALA A 40 23.32 1.17 7.78
CA ALA A 40 22.00 1.07 8.38
C ALA A 40 20.94 1.85 7.57
N ARG A 41 21.31 3.01 7.03
CA ARG A 41 20.47 3.80 6.11
C ARG A 41 20.17 3.04 4.82
N GLN A 42 21.19 2.45 4.20
CA GLN A 42 20.99 1.66 2.98
C GLN A 42 20.10 0.44 3.23
N ILE A 43 20.28 -0.25 4.37
CA ILE A 43 19.40 -1.36 4.75
C ILE A 43 17.95 -0.89 4.91
N ALA A 44 17.73 0.21 5.62
CA ALA A 44 16.41 0.82 5.82
C ALA A 44 15.73 1.19 4.48
N GLU A 45 16.47 1.81 3.56
CA GLU A 45 15.97 2.18 2.24
C GLU A 45 15.66 0.95 1.38
N ASN A 46 16.56 -0.03 1.34
CA ASN A 46 16.37 -1.26 0.58
C ASN A 46 15.15 -2.05 1.07
N MET A 47 14.97 -2.19 2.39
CA MET A 47 13.79 -2.83 2.97
C MET A 47 12.51 -2.09 2.59
N THR A 48 12.50 -0.76 2.74
CA THR A 48 11.32 0.06 2.44
C THR A 48 10.96 -0.02 0.94
N GLY A 49 11.96 0.03 0.06
CA GLY A 49 11.78 -0.12 -1.38
C GLY A 49 11.24 -1.49 -1.77
N PHE A 50 11.80 -2.56 -1.21
CA PHE A 50 11.33 -3.93 -1.47
C PHE A 50 9.86 -4.12 -1.08
N PHE A 51 9.45 -3.69 0.12
CA PHE A 51 8.05 -3.80 0.54
C PHE A 51 7.11 -2.86 -0.23
N SER A 52 7.60 -1.74 -0.74
CA SER A 52 6.80 -0.87 -1.62
C SER A 52 6.42 -1.58 -2.91
N VAL A 53 7.36 -2.30 -3.54
CA VAL A 53 7.08 -3.13 -4.74
C VAL A 53 6.05 -4.22 -4.44
N LEU A 54 6.20 -4.93 -3.30
CA LEU A 54 5.22 -5.94 -2.90
C LEU A 54 3.83 -5.34 -2.64
N ALA A 55 3.77 -4.15 -2.04
CA ALA A 55 2.51 -3.45 -1.82
C ALA A 55 1.85 -2.99 -3.13
N GLU A 56 2.63 -2.58 -4.12
CA GLU A 56 2.13 -2.25 -5.46
C GLU A 56 1.50 -3.47 -6.13
N TRP A 57 2.18 -4.63 -6.11
CA TRP A 57 1.64 -5.86 -6.69
C TRP A 57 0.39 -6.33 -5.95
N SER A 58 0.39 -6.30 -4.62
CA SER A 58 -0.79 -6.65 -3.81
C SER A 58 -2.00 -5.76 -4.12
N ARG A 59 -1.79 -4.47 -4.42
CA ARG A 59 -2.86 -3.56 -4.84
C ARG A 59 -3.36 -3.84 -6.25
N ALA A 60 -2.48 -4.29 -7.14
CA ALA A 60 -2.83 -4.63 -8.52
C ALA A 60 -3.59 -5.98 -8.62
N GLU A 61 -3.37 -6.90 -7.68
CA GLU A 61 -4.08 -8.18 -7.59
C GLU A 61 -5.50 -8.07 -7.03
N LEU A 62 -5.84 -6.97 -6.33
CA LEU A 62 -7.23 -6.70 -5.95
C LEU A 62 -8.03 -6.53 -7.25
N PRO A 63 -9.00 -7.42 -7.56
CA PRO A 63 -9.85 -7.24 -8.71
C PRO A 63 -10.51 -5.87 -8.55
N SER A 64 -10.28 -4.98 -9.52
CA SER A 64 -11.12 -3.80 -9.67
C SER A 64 -12.56 -4.30 -9.72
N GLN A 65 -13.32 -4.13 -8.62
CA GLN A 65 -14.77 -4.25 -8.58
C GLN A 65 -15.37 -3.16 -9.49
N ALA A 66 -15.19 -3.32 -10.80
CA ALA A 66 -15.64 -2.37 -11.80
C ALA A 66 -16.41 -3.04 -12.94
N ASN A 67 -16.76 -4.33 -12.82
CA ASN A 67 -17.67 -4.99 -13.74
C ASN A 67 -18.53 -6.00 -12.96
N ASP A 68 -19.65 -5.52 -12.42
CA ASP A 68 -20.86 -6.33 -12.20
C ASP A 68 -22.03 -5.41 -11.84
N ILE A 69 -22.47 -4.62 -12.82
CA ILE A 69 -23.90 -4.30 -12.95
C ILE A 69 -24.26 -4.60 -14.40
N GLY A 70 -24.41 -5.89 -14.68
CA GLY A 70 -25.44 -6.32 -15.61
C GLY A 70 -26.79 -6.05 -14.97
N THR A 71 -27.27 -4.80 -15.02
CA THR A 71 -28.71 -4.57 -14.94
C THR A 71 -29.27 -5.07 -16.26
N HIS A 72 -29.73 -6.32 -16.16
CA HIS A 72 -30.83 -6.88 -16.93
C HIS A 72 -31.92 -5.80 -17.06
N ASP A 73 -31.86 -4.98 -18.11
CA ASP A 73 -32.97 -4.12 -18.47
C ASP A 73 -34.09 -5.04 -18.94
N ALA A 74 -34.96 -5.36 -17.98
CA ALA A 74 -36.30 -5.84 -18.20
C ALA A 74 -37.07 -4.81 -19.03
N SER A 75 -36.82 -4.79 -20.34
CA SER A 75 -37.63 -4.05 -21.29
C SER A 75 -38.86 -4.90 -21.61
N GLY A 76 -39.98 -4.51 -21.00
CA GLY A 76 -41.21 -5.27 -20.93
C GLY A 76 -41.83 -5.60 -22.28
N ASN A 77 -42.17 -6.88 -22.46
CA ASN A 77 -43.14 -7.28 -23.45
C ASN A 77 -44.52 -7.31 -22.79
N GLY A 78 -45.23 -6.19 -22.88
CA GLY A 78 -46.65 -6.12 -22.57
C GLY A 78 -47.45 -6.70 -23.72
N GLU A 79 -48.06 -7.86 -23.51
CA GLU A 79 -49.18 -8.29 -24.34
C GLU A 79 -50.16 -9.15 -23.52
N ALA A 80 -51.07 -8.48 -22.83
CA ALA A 80 -52.28 -9.09 -22.29
C ALA A 80 -53.40 -8.89 -23.31
N ARG A 81 -53.67 -9.92 -24.11
CA ARG A 81 -54.94 -10.07 -24.84
C ARG A 81 -55.32 -11.53 -24.86
N HIS A 82 -56.30 -11.89 -24.03
CA HIS A 82 -57.23 -12.95 -24.36
C HIS A 82 -58.59 -12.57 -23.79
N ASP A 83 -59.40 -11.95 -24.64
CA ASP A 83 -60.85 -11.96 -24.51
C ASP A 83 -61.32 -13.41 -24.68
N ARG A 84 -62.16 -13.88 -23.75
CA ARG A 84 -63.11 -14.95 -24.02
C ARG A 84 -64.38 -14.76 -23.20
#